data_AF-A0ABC9DRW0-F1
#
_entry.id   AF-A0ABC9DRW0-F1
#
_cell.length_a   1.000
_cell.length_b   1.000
_cell.length_c   1.000
_cell.angle_alpha   90.00
_cell.angle_beta   90.00
_cell.angle_gamma   90.00
#
_symmetry.space_group_name_H-M   'P 1'
#
loop_
_entity.id
_entity.type
_entity.pdbx_description
1 polymer ?
#
loop_
_entity_poly.entity_id
_entity_poly.type
_entity_poly.pdbx_seq_one_letter_code
_entity_poly.pdbx_strand_id
1 'polypeptide(L)'
;MLLLRRHLLLPLLRADSPLPARIYHRACNLSTTTSAPAAPFSLEDYLIAACGLAPAQARKTAQKAFDKASKDNKKAFEELPNCCLNSASNPDAVLELLSGVGLSRADIAAVVAADPLLLRSSPKNIGPRLLALRDCLGLSTHQIARLLLVGSRSVRSCDVIPRLEFFISFFGSFEQLLVVMKKSSSIIESDLERVIKPNISFLRQCGVSVRQIAQLNARVISCSPERLKELVLCAEELGVPRGSRMFWLAVAVIAQNTKEKLAAKLVLLKGTLGCHEVSTAVSKLPCILARSEDCLHRRIQFLIKEVGLEPQYIAQRPALFTYSLEKRLVPRHCVMKVLVAKGLLDSNRSFYTLVQYGEEIFKLRYIDNHKDSVPGLADAYATACDGVVPSAV
;
A
#
# COMPACT_ATOMS: atom_id res chain seq x y z
N MET A 1 -38.11 20.20 -58.88
CA MET A 1 -39.01 20.64 -57.78
C MET A 1 -38.13 21.26 -56.69
N LEU A 2 -37.40 22.37 -56.86
CA LEU A 2 -37.78 23.75 -57.16
C LEU A 2 -39.03 24.24 -56.43
N LEU A 3 -38.82 25.01 -55.36
CA LEU A 3 -39.58 26.17 -54.82
C LEU A 3 -38.80 26.66 -53.59
N LEU A 4 -37.79 27.54 -53.69
CA LEU A 4 -37.77 29.01 -53.82
C LEU A 4 -38.52 29.82 -52.73
N ARG A 5 -37.71 30.68 -52.08
CA ARG A 5 -37.95 32.10 -51.67
C ARG A 5 -38.87 32.31 -50.46
N ARG A 6 -38.64 33.26 -49.53
CA ARG A 6 -38.02 34.61 -49.58
C ARG A 6 -37.89 35.09 -48.11
N HIS A 7 -36.74 35.57 -47.63
CA HIS A 7 -36.39 37.00 -47.45
C HIS A 7 -37.42 37.85 -46.69
N LEU A 8 -37.01 38.37 -45.52
CA LEU A 8 -37.17 39.78 -45.17
C LEU A 8 -35.97 40.22 -44.31
N LEU A 9 -35.27 41.23 -44.81
CA LEU A 9 -34.14 41.95 -44.22
C LEU A 9 -34.64 43.35 -43.82
N LEU A 10 -34.12 43.84 -42.68
CA LEU A 10 -33.86 45.26 -42.32
C LEU A 10 -35.07 46.18 -42.01
N PRO A 11 -34.90 47.39 -41.41
CA PRO A 11 -33.72 48.01 -40.76
C PRO A 11 -33.99 48.80 -39.44
N LEU A 12 -32.87 49.19 -38.78
CA LEU A 12 -32.57 50.47 -38.08
C LEU A 12 -33.51 51.02 -36.99
N LEU A 13 -32.94 51.25 -35.79
CA LEU A 13 -32.92 52.61 -35.22
C LEU A 13 -31.69 52.81 -34.33
N ARG A 14 -30.97 53.86 -34.68
CA ARG A 14 -29.74 54.43 -34.14
C ARG A 14 -30.17 55.55 -33.20
N ALA A 15 -29.59 55.64 -32.02
CA ALA A 15 -29.62 56.87 -31.21
C ALA A 15 -28.23 57.09 -30.63
N ASP A 16 -27.62 58.16 -31.12
CA ASP A 16 -26.27 58.62 -30.84
C ASP A 16 -26.25 59.54 -29.60
N SER A 17 -25.14 59.45 -28.85
CA SER A 17 -24.41 60.53 -28.12
C SER A 17 -24.94 61.05 -26.77
N PRO A 18 -24.09 61.74 -25.95
CA PRO A 18 -22.62 61.75 -25.83
C PRO A 18 -22.11 61.57 -24.37
N LEU A 19 -20.78 61.38 -24.24
CA LEU A 19 -19.99 61.48 -23.01
C LEU A 19 -20.18 62.82 -22.26
N PRO A 20 -19.84 62.86 -20.95
CA PRO A 20 -18.62 63.60 -20.63
C PRO A 20 -17.70 62.88 -19.63
N ALA A 21 -16.42 62.85 -19.98
CA ALA A 21 -15.32 62.57 -19.08
C ALA A 21 -15.29 63.62 -17.96
N ARG A 22 -15.31 63.17 -16.70
CA ARG A 22 -14.90 63.99 -15.54
C ARG A 22 -13.72 63.32 -14.86
N ILE A 23 -12.55 63.86 -15.15
CA ILE A 23 -11.32 63.68 -14.39
C ILE A 23 -11.56 64.33 -13.03
N TYR A 24 -11.69 63.51 -11.98
CA TYR A 24 -11.45 63.96 -10.61
C TYR A 24 -10.08 63.44 -10.18
N HIS A 25 -9.09 64.32 -10.26
CA HIS A 25 -7.86 64.18 -9.48
C HIS A 25 -8.23 64.28 -8.00
N ARG A 26 -8.29 63.15 -7.30
CA ARG A 26 -8.19 63.13 -5.84
C ARG A 26 -6.87 62.47 -5.48
N ALA A 27 -5.89 63.32 -5.18
CA ALA A 27 -4.64 62.91 -4.60
C ALA A 27 -4.92 62.19 -3.27
N CYS A 28 -4.74 60.87 -3.25
CA CYS A 28 -4.61 60.12 -2.01
C CYS A 28 -3.13 59.94 -1.74
N ASN A 29 -2.65 60.67 -0.73
CA ASN A 29 -1.31 60.58 -0.19
C ASN A 29 -0.94 59.12 0.08
N LEU A 30 0.19 58.69 -0.47
CA LEU A 30 0.85 57.43 -0.17
C LEU A 30 1.24 57.46 1.32
N SER A 31 0.43 56.85 2.18
CA SER A 31 0.89 56.41 3.49
C SER A 31 1.53 55.06 3.28
N THR A 32 2.86 55.04 3.17
CA THR A 32 3.66 53.83 3.28
C THR A 32 3.51 53.28 4.69
N THR A 33 2.50 52.44 4.91
CA THR A 33 2.54 51.49 6.02
C THR A 33 3.51 50.40 5.60
N THR A 34 4.70 50.43 6.18
CA THR A 34 5.68 49.35 6.15
C THR A 34 4.94 48.04 6.47
N SER A 35 4.72 47.21 5.44
CA SER A 35 4.20 45.86 5.61
C SER A 35 5.18 45.12 6.51
N ALA A 36 4.74 44.80 7.73
CA ALA A 36 5.42 43.80 8.54
C ALA A 36 5.58 42.53 7.69
N PRO A 37 6.70 41.78 7.80
CA PRO A 37 6.83 40.51 7.12
C PRO A 37 5.68 39.61 7.55
N ALA A 38 4.92 39.09 6.58
CA ALA A 38 3.83 38.17 6.84
C ALA A 38 4.37 37.01 7.69
N ALA A 39 3.71 36.73 8.82
CA ALA A 39 4.09 35.63 9.69
C ALA A 39 4.23 34.34 8.86
N PRO A 40 5.29 33.53 9.07
CA PRO A 40 5.50 32.32 8.30
C PRO A 40 4.29 31.41 8.45
N PHE A 41 3.73 30.96 7.32
CA PHE A 41 2.57 30.07 7.31
C PHE A 41 2.94 28.75 7.99
N SER A 42 2.39 28.52 9.18
CA SER A 42 2.52 27.26 9.91
C SER A 42 1.43 26.30 9.45
N LEU A 43 1.82 25.26 8.71
CA LEU A 43 0.89 24.21 8.28
C LEU A 43 0.26 23.50 9.49
N GLU A 44 1.00 23.33 10.59
CA GLU A 44 0.46 22.73 11.81
C GLU A 44 -0.68 23.57 12.39
N ASP A 45 -0.45 24.86 12.60
CA ASP A 45 -1.46 25.77 13.18
C ASP A 45 -2.67 25.90 12.26
N TYR A 46 -2.43 25.94 10.94
CA TYR A 46 -3.51 25.93 9.95
C TYR A 46 -4.35 24.65 10.02
N LEU A 47 -3.71 23.48 10.13
CA LEU A 47 -4.41 22.19 10.27
C LEU A 47 -5.26 22.13 11.55
N ILE A 48 -4.82 22.77 12.63
CA ILE A 48 -5.61 22.87 13.87
C ILE A 48 -6.79 23.82 13.67
N ALA A 49 -6.54 25.06 13.24
CA ALA A 49 -7.54 26.12 13.18
C ALA A 49 -8.59 25.88 12.08
N ALA A 50 -8.13 25.64 10.85
CA ALA A 50 -9.00 25.52 9.68
C ALA A 50 -9.56 24.10 9.51
N CYS A 51 -8.74 23.07 9.71
CA CYS A 51 -9.15 21.68 9.51
C CYS A 51 -9.70 21.01 10.78
N GLY A 52 -9.55 21.61 11.96
CA GLY A 52 -10.06 21.05 13.23
C GLY A 52 -9.31 19.81 13.72
N LEU A 53 -8.03 19.64 13.33
CA LEU A 53 -7.21 18.52 13.78
C LEU A 53 -6.71 18.74 15.20
N ALA A 54 -6.68 17.66 16.00
CA ALA A 54 -6.04 17.71 17.31
C ALA A 54 -4.52 18.00 17.15
N PRO A 55 -3.88 18.75 18.08
CA PRO A 55 -2.50 19.19 17.92
C PRO A 55 -1.49 18.08 17.57
N ALA A 56 -1.56 16.94 18.27
CA ALA A 56 -0.67 15.81 17.99
C ALA A 56 -0.88 15.22 16.58
N GLN A 57 -2.13 15.18 16.10
CA GLN A 57 -2.45 14.69 14.76
C GLN A 57 -2.04 15.70 13.69
N ALA A 58 -2.17 17.01 13.95
CA ALA A 58 -1.73 18.08 13.06
C ALA A 58 -0.22 18.01 12.82
N ARG A 59 0.60 17.87 13.89
CA ARG A 59 2.06 17.64 13.78
C ARG A 59 2.42 16.49 12.86
N LYS A 60 1.84 15.32 13.15
CA LYS A 60 2.07 14.10 12.36
C LYS A 60 1.65 14.29 10.90
N THR A 61 0.57 15.02 10.67
CA THR A 61 0.04 15.29 9.33
C THR A 61 0.94 16.26 8.57
N ALA A 62 1.43 17.33 9.20
CA ALA A 62 2.37 18.27 8.63
C ALA A 62 3.69 17.57 8.23
N GLN A 63 4.25 16.75 9.14
CA GLN A 63 5.44 15.95 8.83
C GLN A 63 5.21 15.01 7.64
N LYS A 64 4.08 14.31 7.63
CA LYS A 64 3.69 13.44 6.50
C LYS A 64 3.55 14.22 5.19
N ALA A 65 3.08 15.47 5.22
CA ALA A 65 3.00 16.33 4.04
C ALA A 65 4.40 16.62 3.48
N PHE A 66 5.33 16.95 4.37
CA PHE A 66 6.72 17.21 4.03
C PHE A 66 7.40 15.97 3.43
N ASP A 67 7.30 14.82 4.09
CA ASP A 67 7.89 13.56 3.63
C ASP A 67 7.34 13.13 2.24
N LYS A 68 6.04 13.35 2.00
CA LYS A 68 5.42 13.05 0.71
C LYS A 68 5.87 14.04 -0.37
N ALA A 69 5.91 15.34 -0.07
CA ALA A 69 6.34 16.37 -1.02
C ALA A 69 7.80 16.18 -1.44
N SER A 70 8.66 15.76 -0.52
CA SER A 70 10.06 15.39 -0.80
C SER A 70 10.17 14.24 -1.80
N LYS A 71 9.34 13.19 -1.65
CA LYS A 71 9.37 12.03 -2.56
C LYS A 71 8.89 12.33 -3.96
N ASP A 72 7.93 13.25 -4.09
CA ASP A 72 7.37 13.64 -5.39
C ASP A 72 8.34 14.58 -6.16
N ASN A 73 9.26 15.29 -5.47
CA ASN A 73 10.26 16.18 -6.08
C ASN A 73 11.69 15.57 -6.03
N LYS A 74 12.15 15.00 -7.14
CA LYS A 74 13.48 14.35 -7.30
C LYS A 74 14.70 15.31 -7.34
N LYS A 75 14.69 16.47 -6.66
CA LYS A 75 15.81 17.44 -6.62
C LYS A 75 16.26 17.78 -5.18
N ALA A 76 17.53 18.14 -5.05
CA ALA A 76 18.32 18.26 -3.81
C ALA A 76 17.70 19.16 -2.73
N PHE A 77 17.99 18.80 -1.49
CA PHE A 77 17.20 19.05 -0.28
C PHE A 77 17.63 20.31 0.51
N GLU A 78 18.31 21.28 -0.10
CA GLU A 78 18.93 22.39 0.67
C GLU A 78 18.22 23.74 0.53
N GLU A 79 17.07 23.83 -0.15
CA GLU A 79 16.29 25.08 -0.25
C GLU A 79 14.78 24.90 -0.02
N LEU A 80 14.37 24.09 0.95
CA LEU A 80 12.97 24.02 1.37
C LEU A 80 12.81 24.43 2.84
N PRO A 81 12.60 25.73 3.14
CA PRO A 81 12.10 26.14 4.44
C PRO A 81 10.70 25.57 4.66
N ASN A 82 10.36 25.33 5.93
CA ASN A 82 9.10 24.75 6.41
C ASN A 82 7.87 25.12 5.55
N CYS A 83 7.33 24.11 4.87
CA CYS A 83 5.97 24.05 4.30
C CYS A 83 5.48 25.32 3.56
N CYS A 84 6.05 25.64 2.39
CA CYS A 84 5.57 26.72 1.53
C CYS A 84 4.19 26.45 0.88
N LEU A 85 3.12 26.56 1.67
CA LEU A 85 1.94 27.29 1.25
C LEU A 85 2.25 28.76 1.53
N ASN A 86 2.68 29.50 0.51
CA ASN A 86 3.05 30.92 0.68
C ASN A 86 1.83 31.81 1.03
N SER A 87 0.62 31.22 1.06
CA SER A 87 -0.66 31.85 1.37
C SER A 87 -1.69 30.77 1.71
N ALA A 88 -2.64 31.09 2.61
CA ALA A 88 -3.78 30.24 2.96
C ALA A 88 -4.85 30.15 1.85
N SER A 89 -4.81 31.04 0.85
CA SER A 89 -5.85 31.19 -0.19
C SER A 89 -6.18 29.91 -0.95
N ASN A 90 -5.17 29.09 -1.28
CA ASN A 90 -5.39 27.84 -1.99
C ASN A 90 -5.96 26.72 -1.08
N PRO A 91 -5.38 26.46 0.10
CA PRO A 91 -5.97 25.58 1.10
C PRO A 91 -7.43 25.89 1.44
N ASP A 92 -7.77 27.16 1.68
CA ASP A 92 -9.12 27.58 2.04
C ASP A 92 -10.11 27.28 0.91
N ALA A 93 -9.74 27.59 -0.34
CA ALA A 93 -10.57 27.26 -1.50
C ALA A 93 -10.79 25.75 -1.66
N VAL A 94 -9.78 24.91 -1.34
CA VAL A 94 -9.95 23.45 -1.36
C VAL A 94 -10.90 22.98 -0.24
N LEU A 95 -10.81 23.55 0.96
CA LEU A 95 -11.73 23.24 2.06
C LEU A 95 -13.17 23.66 1.75
N GLU A 96 -13.35 24.82 1.12
CA GLU A 96 -14.66 25.29 0.64
C GLU A 96 -15.24 24.35 -0.42
N LEU A 97 -14.43 23.88 -1.37
CA LEU A 97 -14.88 22.90 -2.37
C LEU A 97 -15.32 21.58 -1.74
N LEU A 98 -14.57 21.06 -0.76
CA LEU A 98 -14.94 19.83 -0.05
C LEU A 98 -16.25 20.01 0.72
N SER A 99 -16.41 21.16 1.38
CA SER A 99 -17.64 21.52 2.10
C SER A 99 -18.81 21.69 1.14
N GLY A 100 -18.59 22.31 -0.04
CA GLY A 100 -19.61 22.53 -1.06
C GLY A 100 -20.12 21.24 -1.72
N VAL A 101 -19.36 20.16 -1.67
CA VAL A 101 -19.79 18.81 -2.08
C VAL A 101 -20.54 18.08 -0.95
N GLY A 102 -20.60 18.69 0.23
CA GLY A 102 -21.39 18.27 1.39
C GLY A 102 -20.60 17.52 2.47
N LEU A 103 -19.27 17.42 2.37
CA LEU A 103 -18.49 16.71 3.39
C LEU A 103 -18.60 17.42 4.74
N SER A 104 -18.75 16.64 5.81
CA SER A 104 -18.75 17.18 7.17
C SER A 104 -17.36 17.68 7.56
N ARG A 105 -17.28 18.59 8.54
CA ARG A 105 -15.99 19.05 9.08
C ARG A 105 -15.12 17.89 9.57
N ALA A 106 -15.73 16.84 10.13
CA ALA A 106 -15.03 15.63 10.56
C ALA A 106 -14.49 14.82 9.37
N ASP A 107 -15.27 14.65 8.30
CA ASP A 107 -14.80 13.96 7.09
C ASP A 107 -13.65 14.71 6.42
N ILE A 108 -13.76 16.04 6.33
CA ILE A 108 -12.70 16.91 5.78
C ILE A 108 -11.42 16.74 6.61
N ALA A 109 -11.50 16.81 7.93
CA ALA A 109 -10.36 16.60 8.82
C ALA A 109 -9.70 15.23 8.59
N ALA A 110 -10.51 14.17 8.47
CA ALA A 110 -10.02 12.82 8.23
C ALA A 110 -9.35 12.68 6.85
N VAL A 111 -9.93 13.27 5.79
CA VAL A 111 -9.36 13.27 4.43
C VAL A 111 -8.05 14.05 4.39
N VAL A 112 -7.98 15.22 5.03
CA VAL A 112 -6.74 16.02 5.09
C VAL A 112 -5.65 15.29 5.89
N ALA A 113 -6.00 14.62 7.00
CA ALA A 113 -5.05 13.78 7.73
C ALA A 113 -4.55 12.58 6.89
N ALA A 114 -5.44 11.98 6.10
CA ALA A 114 -5.09 10.90 5.17
C ALA A 114 -4.16 11.39 4.06
N ASP A 115 -4.39 12.59 3.51
CA ASP A 115 -3.58 13.15 2.43
C ASP A 115 -3.49 14.69 2.45
N PRO A 116 -2.53 15.25 3.20
CA PRO A 116 -2.41 16.70 3.36
C PRO A 116 -2.01 17.44 2.08
N LEU A 117 -1.46 16.73 1.08
CA LEU A 117 -1.16 17.30 -0.23
C LEU A 117 -2.42 17.70 -1.00
N LEU A 118 -3.62 17.30 -0.55
CA LEU A 118 -4.88 17.78 -1.09
C LEU A 118 -5.01 19.30 -1.01
N LEU A 119 -4.58 19.90 0.09
CA LEU A 119 -4.61 21.35 0.30
C LEU A 119 -3.70 22.13 -0.65
N ARG A 120 -2.75 21.46 -1.33
CA ARG A 120 -1.86 22.07 -2.33
C ARG A 120 -2.42 21.99 -3.75
N SER A 121 -3.51 21.25 -3.95
CA SER A 121 -4.05 21.02 -5.28
C SER A 121 -4.68 22.28 -5.83
N SER A 122 -4.65 22.47 -7.15
CA SER A 122 -5.36 23.59 -7.76
C SER A 122 -6.88 23.41 -7.58
N PRO A 123 -7.62 24.39 -7.06
CA PRO A 123 -9.08 24.32 -6.91
C PRO A 123 -9.76 24.18 -8.27
N LYS A 124 -9.17 24.75 -9.32
CA LYS A 124 -9.60 24.64 -10.72
C LYS A 124 -9.57 23.20 -11.25
N ASN A 125 -8.68 22.37 -10.72
CA ASN A 125 -8.55 20.96 -11.13
C ASN A 125 -9.40 20.04 -10.26
N ILE A 126 -9.42 20.30 -8.95
CA ILE A 126 -10.12 19.43 -7.98
C ILE A 126 -11.62 19.67 -7.96
N GLY A 127 -12.08 20.91 -8.05
CA GLY A 127 -13.50 21.25 -8.01
C GLY A 127 -14.32 20.46 -9.04
N PRO A 128 -13.98 20.52 -10.35
CA PRO A 128 -14.69 19.76 -11.37
C PRO A 128 -14.67 18.25 -11.13
N ARG A 129 -13.55 17.70 -10.64
CA ARG A 129 -13.43 16.25 -10.36
C ARG A 129 -14.33 15.84 -9.19
N LEU A 130 -14.41 16.64 -8.14
CA LEU A 130 -15.28 16.36 -7.00
C LEU A 130 -16.76 16.40 -7.39
N LEU A 131 -17.14 17.38 -8.20
CA LEU A 131 -18.51 17.47 -8.74
C LEU A 131 -18.81 16.26 -9.64
N ALA A 132 -17.90 15.89 -10.54
CA ALA A 132 -18.08 14.75 -11.43
C ALA A 132 -18.19 13.41 -10.68
N LEU A 133 -17.58 13.25 -9.50
CA LEU A 133 -17.80 12.06 -8.66
C LEU A 133 -19.27 11.89 -8.27
N ARG A 134 -19.97 12.99 -8.01
CA ARG A 134 -21.40 12.99 -7.72
C ARG A 134 -22.22 12.90 -9.00
N ASP A 135 -21.94 13.78 -9.96
CA ASP A 135 -22.81 14.04 -11.10
C ASP A 135 -22.68 12.94 -12.17
N CYS A 136 -21.50 12.36 -12.37
CA CYS A 136 -21.26 11.31 -13.36
C CYS A 136 -21.36 9.90 -12.77
N LEU A 137 -20.84 9.68 -11.55
CA LEU A 137 -20.83 8.35 -10.92
C LEU A 137 -21.97 8.12 -9.93
N GLY A 138 -22.78 9.14 -9.65
CA GLY A 138 -23.89 9.05 -8.70
C GLY A 138 -23.45 8.80 -7.25
N LEU A 139 -22.19 9.10 -6.89
CA LEU A 139 -21.70 8.81 -5.54
C LEU A 139 -22.35 9.75 -4.52
N SER A 140 -22.85 9.17 -3.44
CA SER A 140 -23.29 9.93 -2.27
C SER A 140 -22.11 10.65 -1.60
N THR A 141 -22.39 11.72 -0.85
CA THR A 141 -21.40 12.46 -0.06
C THR A 141 -20.56 11.54 0.84
N HIS A 142 -21.20 10.56 1.48
CA HIS A 142 -20.51 9.56 2.31
C HIS A 142 -19.57 8.66 1.48
N GLN A 143 -19.97 8.25 0.28
CA GLN A 143 -19.09 7.48 -0.61
C GLN A 143 -17.92 8.32 -1.13
N ILE A 144 -18.13 9.60 -1.43
CA ILE A 144 -17.07 10.53 -1.82
C ILE A 144 -16.05 10.69 -0.70
N ALA A 145 -16.49 10.89 0.55
CA ALA A 145 -15.61 10.95 1.70
C ALA A 145 -14.76 9.68 1.84
N ARG A 146 -15.39 8.49 1.74
CA ARG A 146 -14.69 7.19 1.80
C ARG A 146 -13.71 6.98 0.66
N LEU A 147 -14.04 7.43 -0.55
CA LEU A 147 -13.12 7.40 -1.69
C LEU A 147 -11.90 8.29 -1.43
N LEU A 148 -12.12 9.52 -0.96
CA LEU A 148 -11.04 10.46 -0.70
C LEU A 148 -10.08 9.97 0.38
N LEU A 149 -10.57 9.27 1.41
CA LEU A 149 -9.71 8.65 2.43
C LEU A 149 -8.68 7.66 1.88
N VAL A 150 -8.98 7.00 0.75
CA VAL A 150 -8.14 5.94 0.18
C VAL A 150 -7.55 6.30 -1.19
N GLY A 151 -8.08 7.33 -1.85
CA GLY A 151 -7.82 7.65 -3.26
C GLY A 151 -7.63 9.13 -3.57
N SER A 152 -7.50 10.01 -2.57
CA SER A 152 -7.26 11.45 -2.77
C SER A 152 -6.09 11.74 -3.70
N ARG A 153 -5.01 10.94 -3.64
CA ARG A 153 -3.86 11.07 -4.53
C ARG A 153 -4.27 10.92 -5.99
N SER A 154 -5.08 9.92 -6.31
CA SER A 154 -5.57 9.67 -7.67
C SER A 154 -6.45 10.83 -8.14
N VAL A 155 -7.36 11.32 -7.28
CA VAL A 155 -8.23 12.46 -7.57
C VAL A 155 -7.40 13.73 -7.89
N ARG A 156 -6.22 13.88 -7.29
CA ARG A 156 -5.29 14.98 -7.58
C ARG A 156 -4.48 14.77 -8.85
N SER A 157 -4.02 13.55 -9.11
CA SER A 157 -3.02 13.29 -10.16
C SER A 157 -3.61 13.09 -11.55
N CYS A 158 -4.86 12.65 -11.68
CA CYS A 158 -5.41 12.24 -12.98
C CYS A 158 -6.93 12.48 -13.09
N ASP A 159 -7.46 12.35 -14.32
CA ASP A 159 -8.90 12.21 -14.51
C ASP A 159 -9.33 10.82 -14.06
N VAL A 160 -9.94 10.77 -12.87
CA VAL A 160 -10.31 9.53 -12.19
C VAL A 160 -11.66 8.98 -12.64
N ILE A 161 -12.53 9.80 -13.25
CA ILE A 161 -13.93 9.43 -13.48
C ILE A 161 -14.04 8.20 -14.40
N PRO A 162 -13.40 8.17 -15.59
CA PRO A 162 -13.50 7.01 -16.48
C PRO A 162 -12.89 5.74 -15.86
N ARG A 163 -11.89 5.92 -14.98
CA ARG A 163 -11.20 4.81 -14.30
C ARG A 163 -12.09 4.20 -13.22
N LEU A 164 -12.69 5.04 -12.39
CA LEU A 164 -13.63 4.61 -11.35
C LEU A 164 -14.84 3.93 -11.98
N GLU A 165 -15.42 4.51 -13.04
CA GLU A 165 -16.53 3.90 -13.78
C GLU A 165 -16.17 2.49 -14.28
N PHE A 166 -15.03 2.35 -14.95
CA PHE A 166 -14.53 1.06 -15.42
C PHE A 166 -14.40 0.05 -14.26
N PHE A 167 -13.76 0.44 -13.15
CA PHE A 167 -13.52 -0.49 -12.05
C PHE A 167 -14.78 -0.82 -11.24
N ILE A 168 -15.71 0.13 -11.09
CA ILE A 168 -17.01 -0.13 -10.47
C ILE A 168 -17.76 -1.18 -11.30
N SER A 169 -17.80 -1.01 -12.62
CA SER A 169 -18.39 -1.99 -13.54
C SER A 169 -17.68 -3.34 -13.48
N PHE A 170 -16.34 -3.33 -13.54
CA PHE A 170 -15.53 -4.55 -13.55
C PHE A 170 -15.63 -5.37 -12.25
N PHE A 171 -15.56 -4.72 -11.08
CA PHE A 171 -15.68 -5.40 -9.78
C PHE A 171 -17.13 -5.56 -9.32
N GLY A 172 -18.09 -5.02 -10.07
CA GLY A 172 -19.53 -5.10 -9.84
C GLY A 172 -20.08 -4.15 -8.76
N SER A 173 -19.24 -3.42 -8.02
CA SER A 173 -19.70 -2.39 -7.09
C SER A 173 -18.58 -1.43 -6.65
N PHE A 174 -18.99 -0.25 -6.20
CA PHE A 174 -18.11 0.72 -5.55
C PHE A 174 -17.48 0.18 -4.26
N GLU A 175 -18.21 -0.64 -3.49
CA GLU A 175 -17.70 -1.22 -2.24
C GLU A 175 -16.54 -2.18 -2.49
N GLN A 176 -16.63 -3.02 -3.52
CA GLN A 176 -15.52 -3.90 -3.90
C GLN A 176 -14.31 -3.10 -4.39
N LEU A 177 -14.54 -2.04 -5.16
CA LEU A 177 -13.46 -1.14 -5.57
C LEU A 177 -12.74 -0.52 -4.37
N LEU A 178 -13.46 -0.04 -3.36
CA LEU A 178 -12.84 0.50 -2.15
C LEU A 178 -11.98 -0.54 -1.41
N VAL A 179 -12.39 -1.80 -1.36
CA VAL A 179 -11.57 -2.89 -0.77
C VAL A 179 -10.26 -3.06 -1.53
N VAL A 180 -10.28 -2.97 -2.86
CA VAL A 180 -9.07 -3.04 -3.69
C VAL A 180 -8.19 -1.80 -3.48
N MET A 181 -8.77 -0.60 -3.50
CA MET A 181 -8.04 0.66 -3.32
C MET A 181 -7.37 0.77 -1.94
N LYS A 182 -8.02 0.25 -0.87
CA LYS A 182 -7.43 0.19 0.47
C LYS A 182 -6.13 -0.61 0.52
N LYS A 183 -5.99 -1.65 -0.32
CA LYS A 183 -4.75 -2.43 -0.42
C LYS A 183 -3.68 -1.65 -1.19
N SER A 184 -4.07 -0.96 -2.27
CA SER A 184 -3.19 -0.07 -3.02
C SER A 184 -3.98 0.81 -3.99
N SER A 185 -3.78 2.13 -3.92
CA SER A 185 -4.37 3.12 -4.84
C SER A 185 -3.70 3.13 -6.22
N SER A 186 -2.55 2.44 -6.39
CA SER A 186 -1.76 2.46 -7.64
C SER A 186 -2.55 1.99 -8.86
N ILE A 187 -3.59 1.18 -8.65
CA ILE A 187 -4.44 0.67 -9.73
C ILE A 187 -5.19 1.78 -10.47
N ILE A 188 -5.60 2.84 -9.75
CA ILE A 188 -6.28 4.01 -10.35
C ILE A 188 -5.28 4.94 -11.02
N GLU A 189 -4.04 4.99 -10.55
CA GLU A 189 -3.01 5.88 -11.08
C GLU A 189 -2.44 5.36 -12.42
N SER A 190 -2.52 4.04 -12.65
CA SER A 190 -2.02 3.37 -13.85
C SER A 190 -2.85 3.70 -15.10
N ASP A 191 -2.23 3.59 -16.29
CA ASP A 191 -2.91 3.82 -17.56
C ASP A 191 -3.98 2.74 -17.82
N LEU A 192 -5.23 3.17 -18.03
CA LEU A 192 -6.37 2.27 -18.16
C LEU A 192 -6.30 1.43 -19.45
N GLU A 193 -5.96 2.05 -20.57
CA GLU A 193 -6.00 1.41 -21.90
C GLU A 193 -4.73 0.61 -22.19
N ARG A 194 -3.57 1.14 -21.80
CA ARG A 194 -2.26 0.55 -22.13
C ARG A 194 -1.79 -0.48 -21.12
N VAL A 195 -2.25 -0.41 -19.87
CA VAL A 195 -1.78 -1.27 -18.78
C VAL A 195 -2.91 -2.10 -18.19
N ILE A 196 -3.92 -1.46 -17.61
CA ILE A 196 -4.95 -2.16 -16.83
C ILE A 196 -5.77 -3.13 -17.69
N LYS A 197 -6.36 -2.66 -18.80
CA LYS A 197 -7.21 -3.50 -19.66
C LYS A 197 -6.44 -4.67 -20.29
N PRO A 198 -5.22 -4.48 -20.87
CA PRO A 198 -4.42 -5.60 -21.37
C PRO A 198 -4.06 -6.61 -20.29
N ASN A 199 -3.70 -6.15 -19.08
CA ASN A 199 -3.38 -7.04 -17.97
C ASN A 199 -4.60 -7.84 -17.51
N ILE A 200 -5.75 -7.19 -17.34
CA ILE A 200 -7.01 -7.88 -17.00
C ILE A 200 -7.36 -8.91 -18.08
N SER A 201 -7.25 -8.54 -19.36
CA SER A 201 -7.51 -9.45 -20.48
C SER A 201 -6.59 -10.68 -20.42
N PHE A 202 -5.28 -10.46 -20.25
CA PHE A 202 -4.31 -11.54 -20.13
C PHE A 202 -4.58 -12.43 -18.91
N LEU A 203 -4.86 -11.85 -17.74
CA LEU A 203 -5.22 -12.62 -16.53
C LEU A 203 -6.47 -13.48 -16.78
N ARG A 204 -7.49 -12.95 -17.46
CA ARG A 204 -8.68 -13.73 -17.83
C ARG A 204 -8.36 -14.86 -18.81
N GLN A 205 -7.47 -14.64 -19.78
CA GLN A 205 -6.97 -15.70 -20.67
C GLN A 205 -6.22 -16.80 -19.90
N CYS A 206 -5.53 -16.43 -18.81
CA CYS A 206 -4.92 -17.38 -17.88
C CYS A 206 -5.92 -18.05 -16.92
N GLY A 207 -7.23 -17.86 -17.12
CA GLY A 207 -8.28 -18.50 -16.31
C GLY A 207 -8.54 -17.83 -14.96
N VAL A 208 -8.06 -16.61 -14.73
CA VAL A 208 -8.28 -15.89 -13.47
C VAL A 208 -9.66 -15.24 -13.47
N SER A 209 -10.47 -15.57 -12.47
CA SER A 209 -11.76 -14.93 -12.26
C SER A 209 -11.62 -13.48 -11.78
N VAL A 210 -12.64 -12.66 -12.03
CA VAL A 210 -12.70 -11.27 -11.52
C VAL A 210 -12.50 -11.20 -10.00
N ARG A 211 -13.09 -12.14 -9.25
CA ARG A 211 -12.93 -12.24 -7.80
C ARG A 211 -11.47 -12.48 -7.40
N GLN A 212 -10.75 -13.33 -8.13
CA GLN A 212 -9.33 -13.57 -7.88
C GLN A 212 -8.50 -12.34 -8.26
N ILE A 213 -8.82 -11.66 -9.36
CA ILE A 213 -8.16 -10.39 -9.75
C ILE A 213 -8.28 -9.34 -8.64
N ALA A 214 -9.45 -9.20 -8.01
CA ALA A 214 -9.64 -8.30 -6.87
C ALA A 214 -8.80 -8.68 -5.62
N GLN A 215 -8.34 -9.93 -5.53
CA GLN A 215 -7.48 -10.42 -4.46
C GLN A 215 -5.99 -10.29 -4.79
N LEU A 216 -5.62 -10.11 -6.06
CA LEU A 216 -4.24 -9.91 -6.48
C LEU A 216 -3.67 -8.62 -5.90
N ASN A 217 -2.34 -8.58 -5.76
CA ASN A 217 -1.64 -7.36 -5.42
C ASN A 217 -1.74 -6.37 -6.59
N ALA A 218 -2.04 -5.10 -6.31
CA ALA A 218 -2.15 -4.08 -7.36
C ALA A 218 -0.87 -3.94 -8.19
N ARG A 219 0.31 -4.25 -7.65
CA ARG A 219 1.56 -4.27 -8.43
C ARG A 219 1.55 -5.26 -9.59
N VAL A 220 0.79 -6.36 -9.49
CA VAL A 220 0.62 -7.32 -10.58
C VAL A 220 -0.28 -6.74 -11.67
N ILE A 221 -1.33 -6.02 -11.29
CA ILE A 221 -2.30 -5.44 -12.23
C ILE A 221 -1.76 -4.15 -12.88
N SER A 222 -0.93 -3.40 -12.15
CA SER A 222 -0.39 -2.10 -12.55
C SER A 222 0.99 -2.15 -13.23
N CYS A 223 1.65 -3.31 -13.31
CA CYS A 223 2.94 -3.41 -14.03
C CYS A 223 2.72 -3.42 -15.54
N SER A 224 3.78 -3.21 -16.34
CA SER A 224 3.64 -3.31 -17.80
C SER A 224 3.15 -4.71 -18.22
N PRO A 225 2.43 -4.84 -19.35
CA PRO A 225 1.97 -6.13 -19.85
C PRO A 225 3.09 -7.15 -20.08
N GLU A 226 4.26 -6.69 -20.52
CA GLU A 226 5.45 -7.52 -20.71
C GLU A 226 5.93 -8.05 -19.36
N ARG A 227 6.00 -7.17 -18.35
CA ARG A 227 6.38 -7.57 -16.99
C ARG A 227 5.41 -8.57 -16.40
N LEU A 228 4.11 -8.42 -16.62
CA LEU A 228 3.13 -9.41 -16.14
C LEU A 228 3.36 -10.79 -16.74
N LYS A 229 3.64 -10.86 -18.05
CA LYS A 229 3.98 -12.13 -18.73
C LYS A 229 5.26 -12.74 -18.16
N GLU A 230 6.30 -11.93 -17.94
CA GLU A 230 7.54 -12.39 -17.29
C GLU A 230 7.28 -12.98 -15.89
N LEU A 231 6.42 -12.34 -15.09
CA LEU A 231 6.10 -12.79 -13.75
C LEU A 231 5.37 -14.15 -13.76
N VAL A 232 4.45 -14.34 -14.73
CA VAL A 232 3.75 -15.60 -14.93
C VAL A 232 4.73 -16.70 -15.35
N LEU A 233 5.59 -16.44 -16.33
CA LEU A 233 6.62 -17.39 -16.78
C LEU A 233 7.58 -17.76 -15.64
N CYS A 234 8.03 -16.76 -14.87
CA CYS A 234 8.92 -16.99 -13.72
C CYS A 234 8.26 -17.89 -12.66
N ALA A 235 6.95 -17.76 -12.41
CA ALA A 235 6.25 -18.64 -11.49
C ALA A 235 6.21 -20.10 -12.01
N GLU A 236 6.11 -20.30 -13.32
CA GLU A 236 6.15 -21.63 -13.95
C GLU A 236 7.55 -22.24 -13.90
N GLU A 237 8.58 -21.45 -14.20
CA GLU A 237 9.99 -21.87 -14.10
C GLU A 237 10.39 -22.25 -12.67
N LEU A 238 9.74 -21.64 -11.67
CA LEU A 238 9.88 -22.00 -10.26
C LEU A 238 9.06 -23.24 -9.87
N GLY A 239 8.43 -23.91 -10.83
CA GLY A 239 7.71 -25.17 -10.65
C GLY A 239 6.35 -25.03 -9.99
N VAL A 240 5.77 -23.82 -9.95
CA VAL A 240 4.43 -23.62 -9.40
C VAL A 240 3.38 -23.96 -10.47
N PRO A 241 2.51 -24.97 -10.26
CA PRO A 241 1.53 -25.35 -11.28
C PRO A 241 0.46 -24.27 -11.47
N ARG A 242 0.12 -23.89 -12.72
CA ARG A 242 -0.90 -22.86 -13.02
C ARG A 242 -2.26 -23.11 -12.37
N GLY A 243 -2.69 -24.37 -12.29
CA GLY A 243 -3.96 -24.77 -11.66
C GLY A 243 -3.95 -24.71 -10.12
N SER A 244 -2.79 -24.49 -9.49
CA SER A 244 -2.67 -24.43 -8.04
C SER A 244 -3.17 -23.09 -7.50
N ARG A 245 -3.81 -23.12 -6.32
CA ARG A 245 -4.12 -21.89 -5.55
C ARG A 245 -2.88 -21.06 -5.22
N MET A 246 -1.70 -21.68 -5.21
CA MET A 246 -0.42 -21.00 -4.94
C MET A 246 0.12 -20.22 -6.14
N PHE A 247 -0.35 -20.46 -7.36
CA PHE A 247 0.23 -19.85 -8.56
C PHE A 247 0.19 -18.32 -8.53
N TRP A 248 -1.00 -17.77 -8.31
CA TRP A 248 -1.19 -16.31 -8.26
C TRP A 248 -0.59 -15.66 -7.02
N LEU A 249 -0.44 -16.43 -5.94
CA LEU A 249 0.33 -16.01 -4.78
C LEU A 249 1.83 -15.92 -5.11
N ALA A 250 2.36 -16.87 -5.89
CA ALA A 250 3.73 -16.84 -6.38
C ALA A 250 3.97 -15.62 -7.26
N VAL A 251 3.12 -15.40 -8.27
CA VAL A 251 3.17 -14.21 -9.13
C VAL A 251 3.18 -12.92 -8.30
N ALA A 252 2.30 -12.82 -7.29
CA ALA A 252 2.23 -11.66 -6.41
C ALA A 252 3.48 -11.46 -5.54
N VAL A 253 4.13 -12.53 -5.07
CA VAL A 253 5.37 -12.44 -4.28
C VAL A 253 6.56 -12.10 -5.18
N ILE A 254 6.65 -12.68 -6.37
CA ILE A 254 7.67 -12.38 -7.37
C ILE A 254 7.58 -10.90 -7.77
N ALA A 255 6.36 -10.38 -7.98
CA ALA A 255 6.12 -8.97 -8.32
C ALA A 255 6.58 -7.97 -7.24
N GLN A 256 6.75 -8.41 -6.00
CA GLN A 256 7.24 -7.56 -4.90
C GLN A 256 8.76 -7.44 -4.87
N ASN A 257 9.47 -8.26 -5.65
CA ASN A 257 10.92 -8.27 -5.73
C ASN A 257 11.39 -7.67 -7.06
N THR A 258 12.56 -7.02 -7.04
CA THR A 258 13.29 -6.72 -8.27
C THR A 258 13.87 -8.01 -8.85
N LYS A 259 14.24 -8.01 -10.14
CA LYS A 259 14.82 -9.20 -10.79
C LYS A 259 16.09 -9.65 -10.06
N GLU A 260 16.92 -8.70 -9.63
CA GLU A 260 18.20 -8.92 -8.95
C GLU A 260 18.00 -9.54 -7.56
N LYS A 261 17.09 -8.96 -6.76
CA LYS A 261 16.77 -9.48 -5.42
C LYS A 261 16.17 -10.88 -5.46
N LEU A 262 15.33 -11.15 -6.46
CA LEU A 262 14.78 -12.49 -6.65
C LEU A 262 15.88 -13.48 -7.03
N ALA A 263 16.75 -13.11 -7.97
CA ALA A 263 17.87 -13.96 -8.40
C ALA A 263 18.82 -14.28 -7.23
N ALA A 264 19.21 -13.29 -6.44
CA ALA A 264 20.09 -13.48 -5.28
C ALA A 264 19.49 -14.46 -4.26
N LYS A 265 18.20 -14.30 -3.94
CA LYS A 265 17.45 -15.24 -3.08
C LYS A 265 17.44 -16.66 -3.64
N LEU A 266 17.20 -16.81 -4.95
CA LEU A 266 17.16 -18.12 -5.59
C LEU A 266 18.55 -18.77 -5.61
N VAL A 267 19.62 -18.01 -5.84
CA VAL A 267 21.01 -18.51 -5.76
C VAL A 267 21.30 -19.01 -4.34
N LEU A 268 20.99 -18.21 -3.32
CA LEU A 268 21.15 -18.61 -1.91
C LEU A 268 20.38 -19.90 -1.59
N LEU A 269 19.10 -19.94 -1.97
CA LEU A 269 18.23 -21.08 -1.68
C LEU A 269 18.70 -22.34 -2.43
N LYS A 270 19.04 -22.23 -3.71
CA LYS A 270 19.48 -23.37 -4.52
C LYS A 270 20.84 -23.89 -4.08
N GLY A 271 21.76 -23.01 -3.70
CA GLY A 271 23.09 -23.38 -3.21
C GLY A 271 23.07 -24.05 -1.84
N THR A 272 22.00 -23.88 -1.06
CA THR A 272 21.87 -24.48 0.29
C THR A 272 20.91 -25.67 0.34
N LEU A 273 19.80 -25.62 -0.40
CA LEU A 273 18.78 -26.66 -0.38
C LEU A 273 18.81 -27.58 -1.61
N GLY A 274 19.28 -27.10 -2.76
CA GLY A 274 19.16 -27.80 -4.04
C GLY A 274 18.04 -27.25 -4.93
N CYS A 275 18.19 -27.40 -6.25
CA CYS A 275 17.25 -26.84 -7.22
C CYS A 275 15.83 -27.44 -7.13
N HIS A 276 15.75 -28.76 -6.98
CA HIS A 276 14.49 -29.49 -6.88
C HIS A 276 13.76 -29.16 -5.56
N GLU A 277 14.51 -29.05 -4.48
CA GLU A 277 14.03 -28.71 -3.13
C GLU A 277 13.45 -27.30 -3.10
N VAL A 278 14.11 -26.34 -3.75
CA VAL A 278 13.58 -24.97 -3.87
C VAL A 278 12.27 -24.94 -4.65
N SER A 279 12.19 -25.64 -5.78
CA SER A 279 10.96 -25.75 -6.57
C SER A 279 9.81 -26.37 -5.73
N THR A 280 10.11 -27.42 -4.98
CA THR A 280 9.16 -28.06 -4.05
C THR A 280 8.69 -27.10 -2.95
N ALA A 281 9.61 -26.36 -2.34
CA ALA A 281 9.29 -25.41 -1.28
C ALA A 281 8.46 -24.22 -1.78
N VAL A 282 8.85 -23.62 -2.91
CA VAL A 282 8.18 -22.46 -3.52
C VAL A 282 6.79 -22.85 -4.02
N SER A 283 6.63 -24.01 -4.67
CA SER A 283 5.32 -24.47 -5.15
C SER A 283 4.30 -24.71 -4.03
N LYS A 284 4.77 -25.15 -2.86
CA LYS A 284 3.94 -25.33 -1.65
C LYS A 284 3.70 -24.03 -0.90
N LEU A 285 4.68 -23.13 -0.86
CA LEU A 285 4.57 -21.87 -0.11
C LEU A 285 5.44 -20.76 -0.74
N PRO A 286 4.91 -20.04 -1.75
CA PRO A 286 5.68 -19.00 -2.45
C PRO A 286 6.11 -17.83 -1.55
N CYS A 287 5.42 -17.61 -0.44
CA CYS A 287 5.70 -16.55 0.53
C CYS A 287 7.10 -16.63 1.16
N ILE A 288 7.82 -17.74 1.03
CA ILE A 288 9.23 -17.80 1.44
C ILE A 288 10.09 -16.75 0.71
N LEU A 289 9.76 -16.44 -0.55
CA LEU A 289 10.47 -15.44 -1.36
C LEU A 289 10.19 -13.99 -0.92
N ALA A 290 9.18 -13.77 -0.05
CA ALA A 290 8.91 -12.46 0.53
C ALA A 290 9.87 -12.08 1.67
N ARG A 291 10.64 -13.05 2.21
CA ARG A 291 11.62 -12.82 3.28
C ARG A 291 12.90 -12.20 2.72
N SER A 292 13.68 -11.52 3.57
CA SER A 292 15.01 -11.05 3.17
C SER A 292 16.00 -12.21 3.08
N GLU A 293 17.10 -11.99 2.37
CA GLU A 293 18.17 -12.98 2.18
C GLU A 293 18.79 -13.40 3.52
N ASP A 294 19.13 -12.45 4.39
CA ASP A 294 19.66 -12.73 5.74
C ASP A 294 18.71 -13.60 6.57
N CYS A 295 17.40 -13.29 6.46
CA CYS A 295 16.34 -13.96 7.18
C CYS A 295 16.19 -15.43 6.73
N LEU A 296 16.35 -15.69 5.42
CA LEU A 296 16.38 -17.03 4.85
C LEU A 296 17.68 -17.75 5.24
N HIS A 297 18.82 -17.11 5.05
CA HIS A 297 20.14 -17.69 5.32
C HIS A 297 20.24 -18.19 6.77
N ARG A 298 19.95 -17.34 7.76
CA ARG A 298 20.00 -17.72 9.18
C ARG A 298 19.11 -18.90 9.52
N ARG A 299 17.89 -18.95 8.96
CA ARG A 299 16.97 -20.09 9.17
C ARG A 299 17.50 -21.37 8.55
N ILE A 300 18.01 -21.31 7.32
CA ILE A 300 18.54 -22.50 6.64
C ILE A 300 19.75 -23.04 7.38
N GLN A 301 20.67 -22.15 7.78
CA GLN A 301 21.84 -22.52 8.57
C GLN A 301 21.43 -23.19 9.88
N PHE A 302 20.48 -22.62 10.62
CA PHE A 302 19.96 -23.25 11.84
C PHE A 302 19.33 -24.62 11.57
N LEU A 303 18.43 -24.73 10.60
CA LEU A 303 17.72 -25.97 10.30
C LEU A 303 18.66 -27.10 9.85
N ILE A 304 19.69 -26.78 9.07
CA ILE A 304 20.63 -27.78 8.56
C ILE A 304 21.73 -28.07 9.58
N LYS A 305 22.41 -27.05 10.11
CA LYS A 305 23.62 -27.24 10.94
C LYS A 305 23.32 -27.54 12.40
N GLU A 306 22.34 -26.84 12.98
CA GLU A 306 22.03 -26.99 14.41
C GLU A 306 21.01 -28.11 14.64
N VAL A 307 19.94 -28.13 13.85
CA VAL A 307 18.89 -29.15 13.97
C VAL A 307 19.24 -30.44 13.24
N GLY A 308 20.12 -30.40 12.24
CA GLY A 308 20.52 -31.58 11.47
C GLY A 308 19.51 -32.05 10.43
N LEU A 309 18.64 -31.16 9.93
CA LEU A 309 17.60 -31.53 8.96
C LEU A 309 18.13 -31.58 7.53
N GLU A 310 17.73 -32.63 6.81
CA GLU A 310 18.03 -32.75 5.39
C GLU A 310 17.28 -31.70 4.54
N PRO A 311 17.89 -31.18 3.46
CA PRO A 311 17.24 -30.24 2.56
C PRO A 311 15.88 -30.70 2.04
N GLN A 312 15.75 -31.97 1.68
CA GLN A 312 14.49 -32.56 1.21
C GLN A 312 13.39 -32.47 2.28
N TYR A 313 13.72 -32.74 3.54
CA TYR A 313 12.78 -32.64 4.66
C TYR A 313 12.28 -31.20 4.85
N ILE A 314 13.19 -30.23 4.76
CA ILE A 314 12.89 -28.79 4.87
C ILE A 314 11.98 -28.35 3.71
N ALA A 315 12.32 -28.74 2.49
CA ALA A 315 11.57 -28.40 1.28
C ALA A 315 10.13 -28.94 1.28
N GLN A 316 9.94 -30.13 1.85
CA GLN A 316 8.60 -30.72 2.02
C GLN A 316 7.74 -29.94 3.04
N ARG A 317 8.35 -29.12 3.90
CA ARG A 317 7.74 -28.41 5.03
C ARG A 317 8.12 -26.92 5.06
N PRO A 318 7.80 -26.15 4.01
CA PRO A 318 8.25 -24.76 3.88
C PRO A 318 7.64 -23.82 4.95
N ALA A 319 6.62 -24.27 5.69
CA ALA A 319 6.12 -23.57 6.87
C ALA A 319 7.21 -23.31 7.93
N LEU A 320 8.30 -24.09 7.96
CA LEU A 320 9.47 -23.82 8.79
C LEU A 320 10.05 -22.41 8.57
N PHE A 321 9.94 -21.87 7.35
CA PHE A 321 10.39 -20.51 7.03
C PHE A 321 9.46 -19.40 7.55
N THR A 322 8.24 -19.75 8.00
CA THR A 322 7.25 -18.77 8.49
C THR A 322 7.35 -18.51 9.98
N TYR A 323 7.89 -19.47 10.74
CA TYR A 323 8.05 -19.33 12.18
C TYR A 323 9.21 -18.39 12.53
N SER A 324 9.10 -17.73 13.70
CA SER A 324 10.19 -16.94 14.26
C SER A 324 11.35 -17.87 14.61
N LEU A 325 12.54 -17.51 14.15
CA LEU A 325 13.75 -18.27 14.45
C LEU A 325 14.03 -18.20 15.95
N GLU A 326 14.03 -16.98 16.49
CA GLU A 326 14.43 -16.65 17.85
C GLU A 326 13.35 -17.02 18.87
N LYS A 327 12.07 -16.79 18.56
CA LYS A 327 10.97 -17.00 19.52
C LYS A 327 10.34 -18.38 19.47
N ARG A 328 10.61 -19.16 18.42
CA ARG A 328 9.95 -20.47 18.22
C ARG A 328 10.88 -21.59 17.78
N LEU A 329 11.67 -21.41 16.72
CA LEU A 329 12.50 -22.51 16.21
C LEU A 329 13.61 -22.88 17.21
N VAL A 330 14.40 -21.89 17.65
CA VAL A 330 15.51 -22.09 18.58
C VAL A 330 15.01 -22.59 19.96
N PRO A 331 14.05 -21.93 20.63
CA PRO A 331 13.63 -22.36 21.97
C PRO A 331 13.06 -23.78 21.99
N ARG A 332 12.28 -24.15 20.96
CA ARG A 332 11.70 -25.49 20.86
C ARG A 332 12.72 -26.56 20.49
N HIS A 333 13.78 -26.19 19.77
CA HIS A 333 14.90 -27.09 19.54
C HIS A 333 15.69 -27.34 20.83
N CYS A 334 15.92 -26.31 21.65
CA CYS A 334 16.54 -26.45 22.97
C CYS A 334 15.74 -27.42 23.85
N VAL A 335 14.42 -27.22 23.97
CA VAL A 335 13.53 -28.14 24.71
C VAL A 335 13.64 -29.58 24.16
N MET A 336 13.62 -29.73 22.83
CA MET A 336 13.77 -31.04 22.20
C MET A 336 15.08 -31.74 22.61
N LYS A 337 16.21 -31.03 22.58
CA LYS A 337 17.51 -31.57 22.96
C LYS A 337 17.54 -32.01 24.42
N VAL A 338 17.01 -31.21 25.33
CA VAL A 338 16.95 -31.54 26.76
C VAL A 338 16.11 -32.80 26.98
N LEU A 339 14.93 -32.88 26.39
CA LEU A 339 14.05 -34.04 26.56
C LEU A 339 14.64 -35.32 25.97
N VAL A 340 15.29 -35.24 24.79
CA VAL A 340 15.99 -36.38 24.19
C VAL A 340 17.16 -36.84 25.07
N ALA A 341 17.97 -35.90 25.58
CA ALA A 341 19.10 -36.22 26.45
C ALA A 341 18.67 -36.89 27.78
N LYS A 342 17.47 -36.55 28.27
CA LYS A 342 16.86 -37.17 29.47
C LYS A 342 16.09 -38.46 29.17
N GLY A 343 16.02 -38.91 27.92
CA GLY A 343 15.24 -40.09 27.51
C GLY A 343 13.73 -39.90 27.59
N LEU A 344 13.24 -38.66 27.71
CA LEU A 344 11.82 -38.31 27.83
C LEU A 344 11.16 -38.06 26.46
N LEU A 345 11.95 -38.00 25.40
CA LEU A 345 11.49 -37.86 24.02
C LEU A 345 12.30 -38.77 23.10
N ASP A 346 11.60 -39.45 22.20
CA ASP A 346 12.22 -40.25 21.14
C ASP A 346 13.15 -39.39 20.27
N SER A 347 14.38 -39.86 20.03
CA SER A 347 15.34 -39.19 19.17
C SER A 347 14.86 -39.10 17.72
N ASN A 348 13.99 -40.02 17.27
CA ASN A 348 13.35 -39.99 15.96
C ASN A 348 12.15 -39.02 15.88
N ARG A 349 11.82 -38.30 16.96
CA ARG A 349 10.71 -37.37 16.96
C ARG A 349 10.93 -36.26 15.93
N SER A 350 9.97 -36.11 15.01
CA SER A 350 10.00 -35.03 14.01
C SER A 350 10.01 -33.64 14.67
N PHE A 351 11.09 -32.87 14.41
CA PHE A 351 11.22 -31.48 14.83
C PHE A 351 10.03 -30.60 14.40
N TYR A 352 9.50 -30.83 13.19
CA TYR A 352 8.37 -30.07 12.67
C TYR A 352 7.13 -30.23 13.55
N THR A 353 6.94 -31.40 14.17
CA THR A 353 5.80 -31.63 15.06
C THR A 353 5.85 -30.71 16.28
N LEU A 354 7.04 -30.50 16.86
CA LEU A 354 7.18 -29.61 18.01
C LEU A 354 6.91 -28.15 17.62
N VAL A 355 7.38 -27.76 16.44
CA VAL A 355 7.29 -26.37 15.96
C VAL A 355 5.88 -25.99 15.50
N GLN A 356 5.13 -26.92 14.91
CA GLN A 356 3.80 -26.61 14.37
C GLN A 356 2.75 -26.33 15.45
N TYR A 357 2.95 -26.80 16.69
CA TYR A 357 1.97 -26.59 17.75
C TYR A 357 1.82 -25.11 18.13
N GLY A 358 0.60 -24.72 18.48
CA GLY A 358 0.34 -23.48 19.20
C GLY A 358 1.10 -23.44 20.53
N GLU A 359 1.24 -22.25 21.11
CA GLU A 359 2.06 -22.06 22.32
C GLU A 359 1.55 -22.87 23.51
N GLU A 360 0.25 -22.81 23.77
CA GLU A 360 -0.40 -23.53 24.87
C GLU A 360 -0.22 -25.04 24.76
N ILE A 361 -0.48 -25.60 23.56
CA ILE A 361 -0.34 -27.05 23.30
C ILE A 361 1.12 -27.48 23.42
N PHE A 362 2.07 -26.67 22.94
CA PHE A 362 3.48 -26.96 23.05
C PHE A 362 3.92 -27.01 24.52
N LYS A 363 3.56 -25.99 25.31
CA LYS A 363 3.87 -25.93 26.75
C LYS A 363 3.28 -27.13 27.49
N LEU A 364 2.00 -27.41 27.30
CA LEU A 364 1.35 -28.54 27.95
C LEU A 364 2.09 -29.85 27.69
N ARG A 365 2.40 -30.13 26.42
CA ARG A 365 2.95 -31.43 26.00
C ARG A 365 4.43 -31.62 26.33
N TYR A 366 5.24 -30.57 26.18
CA TYR A 366 6.70 -30.69 26.19
C TYR A 366 7.37 -29.94 27.35
N ILE A 367 6.60 -29.19 28.13
CA ILE A 367 7.12 -28.47 29.30
C ILE A 367 6.37 -28.91 30.54
N ASP A 368 5.04 -28.72 30.59
CA ASP A 368 4.24 -28.97 31.79
C ASP A 368 4.24 -30.46 32.18
N ASN A 369 4.08 -31.35 31.21
CA ASN A 369 4.14 -32.81 31.42
C ASN A 369 5.50 -33.32 31.90
N HIS A 370 6.55 -32.49 31.87
CA HIS A 370 7.90 -32.85 32.27
C HIS A 370 8.43 -31.98 33.42
N LYS A 371 7.57 -31.19 34.09
CA LYS A 371 7.97 -30.29 35.19
C LYS A 371 8.69 -31.02 36.32
N ASP A 372 8.19 -32.19 36.70
CA ASP A 372 8.77 -32.97 37.80
C ASP A 372 10.06 -33.68 37.38
N SER A 373 10.19 -34.04 36.11
CA SER A 373 11.36 -34.75 35.56
C SER A 373 12.49 -33.82 35.13
N VAL A 374 12.19 -32.58 34.75
CA VAL A 374 13.15 -31.56 34.30
C VAL A 374 12.82 -30.21 34.95
N PRO A 375 13.20 -30.02 36.23
CA PRO A 375 13.01 -28.74 36.91
C PRO A 375 13.71 -27.60 36.16
N GLY A 376 13.06 -26.44 36.05
CA GLY A 376 13.60 -25.25 35.37
C GLY A 376 13.45 -25.23 33.84
N LEU A 377 12.91 -26.28 33.21
CA LEU A 377 12.70 -26.32 31.75
C LEU A 377 11.79 -25.18 31.25
N ALA A 378 10.76 -24.83 32.03
CA ALA A 378 9.85 -23.74 31.71
C ALA A 378 10.55 -22.37 31.70
N ASP A 379 11.42 -22.12 32.67
CA ASP A 379 12.17 -20.87 32.80
C ASP A 379 13.26 -20.76 31.73
N ALA A 380 13.94 -21.87 31.43
CA ALA A 380 14.91 -21.94 30.35
C ALA A 380 14.24 -21.69 28.99
N TYR A 381 13.06 -22.25 28.75
CA TYR A 381 12.28 -21.99 27.54
C TYR A 381 11.82 -20.53 27.45
N ALA A 382 11.30 -19.95 28.54
CA ALA A 382 10.92 -18.53 28.58
C ALA A 382 12.11 -17.61 28.27
N THR A 383 13.25 -17.87 28.91
CA THR A 383 14.51 -17.16 28.69
C THR A 383 14.96 -17.24 27.23
N ALA A 384 14.89 -18.44 26.63
CA ALA A 384 15.20 -18.64 25.22
C ALA A 384 14.25 -17.88 24.28
N CYS A 385 12.95 -17.82 24.60
CA CYS A 385 11.97 -17.05 23.83
C CYS A 385 12.22 -15.54 23.87
N ASP A 386 12.85 -15.03 24.92
CA ASP A 386 13.27 -13.63 25.05
C ASP A 386 14.57 -13.32 24.30
N GLY A 387 15.17 -14.31 23.65
CA GLY A 387 16.37 -14.16 22.81
C GLY A 387 17.68 -14.33 23.57
N VAL A 388 17.63 -14.70 24.84
CA VAL A 388 18.80 -15.09 25.64
C VAL A 388 18.93 -16.61 25.51
N VAL A 389 19.82 -17.08 24.63
CA VAL A 389 20.06 -18.53 24.51
C VAL A 389 20.75 -19.01 25.79
N PRO A 390 20.13 -19.88 26.61
CA PRO A 390 20.76 -20.35 27.83
C PRO A 390 22.00 -21.19 27.51
N SER A 391 23.11 -20.85 28.13
CA SER A 391 24.31 -21.68 28.17
C SER A 391 24.02 -22.91 29.02
N ALA A 392 23.68 -24.03 28.38
CA ALA A 392 23.54 -25.37 28.95
C ALA A 392 22.45 -25.55 30.04
N VAL A 393 21.44 -26.35 29.69
CA VAL A 393 20.60 -27.15 30.61
C VAL A 393 20.54 -28.57 30.05
#